data_AF-A0A220UH63-F1
#
_entry.id   AF-A0A220UH63-F1
#
_cell.length_a   1.000
_cell.length_b   1.000
_cell.length_c   1.000
_cell.angle_alpha   90.00
_cell.angle_beta   90.00
_cell.angle_gamma   90.00
#
_symmetry.space_group_name_H-M   'P 1'
#
loop_
_entity.id
_entity.type
_entity.pdbx_description
1 polymer ?
#
loop_
_entity_poly.entity_id
_entity_poly.type
_entity_poly.pdbx_seq_one_letter_code
_entity_poly.pdbx_strand_id
1 'polypeptide(L)'
;MSKTVSLRKTIRKNDGPQSTATTEKTSPSASPAPSPTPSYDELVRKEARLRSEQIDEIARLRRRLNSARNAAEKPLPAEQRSPSLQDHVITRAAITYLLENADAIDGWTEEGILESLRRLKG
;
A
#
# COMPACT_ATOMS: atom_id res chain seq x y z
N MET A 1 -28.20 -8.55 -36.16
CA MET A 1 -28.08 -8.36 -34.70
C MET A 1 -29.06 -7.29 -34.28
N SER A 2 -30.22 -7.67 -33.71
CA SER A 2 -31.16 -6.74 -33.08
C SER A 2 -31.90 -7.48 -31.98
N LYS A 3 -31.58 -7.22 -30.71
CA LYS A 3 -32.49 -7.49 -29.59
C LYS A 3 -32.51 -6.32 -28.63
N THR A 4 -33.70 -5.75 -28.62
CA THR A 4 -34.25 -4.62 -27.88
C THR A 4 -34.18 -4.81 -26.37
N VAL A 5 -33.97 -3.68 -25.71
CA VAL A 5 -34.03 -3.42 -24.26
C VAL A 5 -35.39 -3.83 -23.66
N SER A 6 -35.37 -4.34 -22.42
CA SER A 6 -36.55 -4.32 -21.53
C SER A 6 -36.16 -3.84 -20.14
N LEU A 7 -36.55 -2.59 -19.85
CA LEU A 7 -36.75 -2.09 -18.49
C LEU A 7 -37.96 -2.79 -17.87
N ARG A 8 -37.90 -3.14 -16.58
CA ARG A 8 -39.00 -2.89 -15.64
C ARG A 8 -38.55 -3.01 -14.17
N LYS A 9 -38.45 -1.81 -13.59
CA LYS A 9 -38.66 -1.39 -12.20
C LYS A 9 -39.75 -2.20 -11.47
N THR A 10 -39.53 -2.52 -10.19
CA THR A 10 -40.54 -2.37 -9.12
C THR A 10 -39.87 -2.33 -7.74
N ILE A 11 -40.11 -1.21 -7.05
CA ILE A 11 -39.87 -0.98 -5.63
C ILE A 11 -41.12 -1.46 -4.88
N ARG A 12 -40.99 -2.15 -3.74
CA ARG A 12 -41.98 -2.12 -2.65
C ARG A 12 -41.28 -2.06 -1.29
N LYS A 13 -41.90 -1.27 -0.43
CA LYS A 13 -41.48 -0.72 0.86
C LYS A 13 -42.53 -1.10 1.91
N ASN A 14 -42.12 -1.19 3.18
CA ASN A 14 -42.91 -1.16 4.43
C ASN A 14 -43.73 -2.42 4.78
N ASP A 15 -44.03 -2.78 6.04
CA ASP A 15 -43.59 -2.46 7.42
C ASP A 15 -44.39 -3.42 8.32
N GLY A 16 -43.88 -3.79 9.51
CA GLY A 16 -44.66 -4.52 10.52
C GLY A 16 -43.85 -4.94 11.76
N PRO A 17 -44.21 -4.52 12.99
CA PRO A 17 -43.37 -4.63 14.19
C PRO A 17 -43.75 -5.83 15.09
N GLN A 18 -42.79 -6.41 15.82
CA GLN A 18 -43.04 -6.94 17.18
C GLN A 18 -41.76 -7.18 18.00
N SER A 19 -41.90 -6.81 19.27
CA SER A 19 -40.93 -6.78 20.36
C SER A 19 -40.75 -8.16 21.02
N THR A 20 -39.55 -8.42 21.57
CA THR A 20 -39.26 -8.90 22.95
C THR A 20 -38.05 -9.84 22.98
N ALA A 21 -36.97 -9.40 23.64
CA ALA A 21 -36.20 -10.18 24.63
C ALA A 21 -34.95 -9.39 25.03
N THR A 22 -35.05 -8.78 26.21
CA THR A 22 -33.95 -8.26 27.01
C THR A 22 -33.14 -9.41 27.59
N THR A 23 -31.85 -9.52 27.29
CA THR A 23 -30.88 -10.17 28.19
C THR A 23 -29.48 -9.57 28.04
N GLU A 24 -29.04 -8.99 29.15
CA GLU A 24 -27.65 -8.88 29.64
C GLU A 24 -26.66 -7.90 28.98
N LYS A 25 -26.66 -6.75 29.64
CA LYS A 25 -25.66 -5.69 29.64
C LYS A 25 -24.43 -6.16 30.44
N THR A 26 -23.42 -6.71 29.76
CA THR A 26 -22.08 -6.88 30.33
C THR A 26 -21.18 -5.80 29.73
N SER A 27 -21.01 -4.70 30.45
CA SER A 27 -19.98 -3.71 30.16
C SER A 27 -18.59 -4.32 30.41
N PRO A 28 -17.71 -4.49 29.41
CA PRO A 28 -16.30 -4.66 29.70
C PRO A 28 -15.76 -3.32 30.20
N SER A 29 -15.22 -3.35 31.41
CA SER A 29 -14.43 -2.28 32.02
C SER A 29 -13.49 -1.67 30.98
N ALA A 30 -13.68 -0.38 30.67
CA ALA A 30 -12.80 0.37 29.79
C ALA A 30 -11.41 0.43 30.43
N SER A 31 -10.52 -0.44 29.98
CA SER A 31 -9.09 -0.28 30.22
C SER A 31 -8.69 1.08 29.64
N PRO A 32 -7.87 1.90 30.34
CA PRO A 32 -7.40 3.16 29.78
C PRO A 32 -6.71 2.87 28.45
N ALA A 33 -7.25 3.43 27.37
CA ALA A 33 -6.63 3.34 26.06
C ALA A 33 -5.18 3.84 26.19
N PRO A 34 -4.18 3.10 25.70
CA PRO A 34 -2.81 3.59 25.70
C PRO A 34 -2.82 4.94 24.98
N SER A 35 -2.32 5.98 25.64
CA SER A 35 -2.10 7.28 25.03
C SER A 35 -1.29 7.06 23.74
N PRO A 36 -1.73 7.55 22.57
CA PRO A 36 -0.99 7.36 21.34
C PRO A 36 0.37 8.02 21.51
N THR A 37 1.39 7.20 21.70
CA THR A 37 2.78 7.63 21.55
C THR A 37 2.86 8.22 20.16
N PRO A 38 3.29 9.49 19.97
CA PRO A 38 3.38 10.07 18.64
C PRO A 38 4.32 9.20 17.83
N SER A 39 3.76 8.50 16.85
CA SER A 39 4.49 7.68 15.90
C SER A 39 5.22 8.66 14.98
N TYR A 40 6.49 8.93 15.27
CA TYR A 40 7.34 9.74 14.39
C TYR A 40 7.53 9.10 12.99
N ASP A 41 6.98 7.90 12.76
CA ASP A 41 6.88 7.20 11.47
C ASP A 41 5.54 7.41 10.73
N GLU A 42 4.80 8.49 11.03
CA GLU A 42 3.60 8.80 10.25
C GLU A 42 3.96 9.19 8.81
N LEU A 43 3.75 8.24 7.89
CA LEU A 43 3.94 8.45 6.46
C LEU A 43 2.84 9.37 5.92
N VAL A 44 3.25 10.52 5.38
CA VAL A 44 2.34 11.46 4.71
C VAL A 44 2.15 11.09 3.24
N ARG A 45 0.94 11.33 2.71
CA ARG A 45 0.63 11.09 1.30
C ARG A 45 1.27 12.17 0.42
N LYS A 46 2.08 11.75 -0.54
CA LYS A 46 2.55 12.57 -1.65
C LYS A 46 2.15 11.94 -2.97
N GLU A 47 1.58 12.74 -3.87
CA GLU A 47 1.26 12.27 -5.22
C GLU A 47 2.48 12.37 -6.13
N ALA A 48 2.77 11.29 -6.85
CA ALA A 48 3.81 11.20 -7.86
C ALA A 48 3.21 10.58 -9.13
N ARG A 49 3.62 11.08 -10.29
CA ARG A 49 3.24 10.52 -11.58
C ARG A 49 4.39 9.64 -12.07
N LEU A 50 4.07 8.40 -12.40
CA LEU A 50 5.01 7.43 -12.96
C LEU A 50 4.57 7.07 -14.37
N ARG A 51 5.54 6.82 -15.23
CA ARG A 51 5.31 6.28 -16.57
C ARG A 51 4.84 4.83 -16.47
N SER A 52 4.09 4.34 -17.45
CA SER A 52 3.56 2.96 -17.45
C SER A 52 4.64 1.90 -17.29
N GLU A 53 5.75 2.08 -17.98
CA GLU A 53 6.91 1.20 -17.92
C GLU A 53 7.55 1.18 -16.53
N GLN A 54 7.55 2.31 -15.81
CA GLN A 54 8.07 2.37 -14.45
C GLN A 54 7.17 1.58 -13.49
N ILE A 55 5.85 1.65 -13.66
CA ILE A 55 4.88 0.87 -12.86
C ILE A 55 5.11 -0.62 -13.06
N ASP A 56 5.26 -1.06 -14.32
CA ASP A 56 5.51 -2.46 -14.64
C ASP A 56 6.85 -2.96 -14.09
N GLU A 57 7.91 -2.15 -14.20
CA GLU A 57 9.22 -2.49 -13.66
C GLU A 57 9.24 -2.57 -12.13
N ILE A 58 8.53 -1.66 -11.43
CA ILE A 58 8.35 -1.74 -9.97
C ILE A 58 7.62 -3.04 -9.60
N ALA A 59 6.56 -3.39 -10.32
CA ALA A 59 5.82 -4.63 -10.06
C ALA A 59 6.67 -5.89 -10.29
N ARG A 60 7.50 -5.90 -11.34
CA ARG A 60 8.47 -6.98 -11.62
C ARG A 60 9.51 -7.08 -10.52
N LEU A 61 10.09 -5.95 -10.11
CA LEU A 61 11.07 -5.88 -9.03
C LEU A 61 10.47 -6.41 -7.72
N ARG A 62 9.27 -5.96 -7.35
CA ARG A 62 8.55 -6.43 -6.16
C ARG A 62 8.38 -7.95 -6.17
N ARG A 63 7.89 -8.52 -7.27
CA ARG A 63 7.68 -9.97 -7.40
C ARG A 63 8.98 -10.74 -7.21
N ARG A 64 10.08 -10.26 -7.83
CA ARG A 64 11.41 -10.86 -7.69
C ARG A 64 11.89 -10.84 -6.24
N LEU A 65 11.80 -9.69 -5.56
CA LEU A 65 12.23 -9.54 -4.17
C LEU A 65 11.39 -10.40 -3.21
N ASN A 66 10.07 -10.37 -3.35
CA ASN A 66 9.17 -11.20 -2.53
C ASN A 66 9.40 -12.70 -2.77
N SER A 67 9.69 -13.12 -4.00
CA SER A 67 10.04 -14.51 -4.30
C SER A 67 11.35 -14.92 -3.62
N ALA A 68 12.40 -14.11 -3.75
CA ALA A 68 13.68 -14.36 -3.09
C ALA A 68 13.54 -14.42 -1.56
N ARG A 69 12.79 -13.47 -0.98
CA ARG A 69 12.48 -13.45 0.45
C ARG A 69 11.71 -14.70 0.87
N ASN A 70 10.66 -15.09 0.14
CA ASN A 70 9.88 -16.29 0.46
C ASN A 70 10.74 -17.56 0.44
N ALA A 71 11.70 -17.64 -0.48
CA ALA A 71 12.65 -18.75 -0.52
C ALA A 71 13.58 -18.75 0.71
N ALA A 72 14.10 -17.58 1.08
CA ALA A 72 14.98 -17.41 2.25
C ALA A 72 14.25 -17.66 3.58
N GLU A 73 12.99 -17.24 3.70
CA GLU A 73 12.17 -17.35 4.92
C GLU A 73 11.34 -18.65 4.98
N LYS A 74 11.45 -19.53 3.98
CA LYS A 74 10.74 -20.83 3.93
C LYS A 74 10.92 -21.69 5.21
N PRO A 75 12.12 -21.83 5.80
CA PRO A 75 12.30 -22.64 7.01
C PRO A 75 11.77 -21.94 8.28
N LEU A 76 11.44 -20.64 8.23
CA LEU A 76 10.96 -19.91 9.39
C LEU A 76 9.48 -20.23 9.68
N PRO A 77 9.10 -20.32 10.97
CA PRO A 77 7.70 -20.28 11.40
C PRO A 77 6.96 -19.07 10.83
N ALA A 78 5.65 -19.20 10.59
CA ALA A 78 4.87 -18.17 9.90
C ALA A 78 4.89 -16.82 10.62
N GLU A 79 4.88 -16.84 11.95
CA GLU A 79 4.95 -15.69 12.85
C GLU A 79 6.29 -14.94 12.82
N GLN A 80 7.35 -15.57 12.29
CA GLN A 80 8.68 -14.98 12.16
C GLN A 80 8.97 -14.47 10.74
N ARG A 81 8.02 -14.63 9.80
CA ARG A 81 8.20 -14.19 8.41
C ARG A 81 7.92 -12.71 8.28
N SER A 82 8.67 -12.05 7.41
CA SER A 82 8.47 -10.63 7.15
C SER A 82 7.18 -10.41 6.35
N PRO A 83 6.53 -9.25 6.47
CA PRO A 83 5.39 -8.89 5.61
C PRO A 83 5.83 -8.66 4.16
N SER A 84 4.94 -8.94 3.21
CA SER A 84 5.21 -8.82 1.77
C SER A 84 5.55 -7.38 1.41
N LEU A 85 6.61 -7.19 0.63
CA LEU A 85 6.96 -5.87 0.11
C LEU A 85 5.84 -5.37 -0.81
N GLN A 86 5.49 -4.10 -0.64
CA GLN A 86 4.51 -3.38 -1.46
C GLN A 86 5.22 -2.32 -2.31
N ASP A 87 4.54 -1.80 -3.33
CA ASP A 87 5.12 -0.84 -4.28
C ASP A 87 5.63 0.42 -3.56
N HIS A 88 4.87 0.93 -2.59
CA HIS A 88 5.25 2.11 -1.82
C HIS A 88 6.56 1.93 -1.04
N VAL A 89 6.90 0.69 -0.64
CA VAL A 89 8.17 0.39 0.05
C VAL A 89 9.34 0.55 -0.92
N ILE A 90 9.17 0.06 -2.16
CA ILE A 90 10.18 0.20 -3.22
C ILE A 90 10.35 1.66 -3.61
N THR A 91 9.24 2.38 -3.79
CA THR A 91 9.27 3.81 -4.09
C THR A 91 9.97 4.59 -2.98
N ARG A 92 9.68 4.31 -1.70
CA ARG A 92 10.35 4.96 -0.58
C ARG A 92 11.85 4.66 -0.56
N ALA A 93 12.25 3.40 -0.75
CA ALA A 93 13.67 3.04 -0.83
C ALA A 93 14.40 3.75 -1.98
N ALA A 94 13.76 3.89 -3.15
CA ALA A 94 14.32 4.63 -4.27
C ALA A 94 14.47 6.13 -3.96
N ILE A 95 13.50 6.74 -3.26
CA ILE A 95 13.59 8.12 -2.81
C ILE A 95 14.72 8.29 -1.78
N THR A 96 14.84 7.38 -0.82
CA THR A 96 15.94 7.39 0.16
C THR A 96 17.29 7.34 -0.55
N TYR A 97 17.47 6.40 -1.49
CA TYR A 97 18.69 6.31 -2.28
C TYR A 97 18.99 7.60 -3.05
N LEU A 98 17.97 8.22 -3.66
CA LEU A 98 18.11 9.50 -4.36
C LEU A 98 18.59 10.61 -3.41
N LEU A 99 17.99 10.70 -2.22
CA LEU A 99 18.30 11.74 -1.23
C LEU A 99 19.67 11.53 -0.57
N GLU A 100 20.06 10.29 -0.32
CA GLU A 100 21.40 9.95 0.21
C GLU A 100 22.53 10.34 -0.75
N ASN A 101 22.23 10.42 -2.05
CA ASN A 101 23.20 10.78 -3.09
C ASN A 101 22.98 12.19 -3.64
N ALA A 102 22.14 13.02 -2.99
CA ALA A 102 21.72 14.32 -3.52
C ALA A 102 22.89 15.24 -3.87
N ASP A 103 23.95 15.27 -3.05
CA ASP A 103 25.13 16.12 -3.26
C ASP A 103 25.96 15.70 -4.48
N ALA A 104 25.81 14.46 -4.94
CA ALA A 104 26.51 13.91 -6.09
C ALA A 104 25.64 13.90 -7.37
N ILE A 105 24.40 14.40 -7.28
CA ILE A 105 23.46 14.46 -8.38
C ILE A 105 23.54 15.84 -9.05
N ASP A 106 23.87 15.83 -10.34
CA ASP A 106 23.92 17.02 -11.19
C ASP A 106 22.82 17.03 -12.27
N GLY A 107 22.51 18.22 -12.76
CA GLY A 107 21.58 18.45 -13.86
C GLY A 107 20.21 18.99 -13.43
N TRP A 108 19.52 19.65 -14.36
CA TRP A 108 18.22 20.30 -14.13
C TRP A 108 17.08 19.72 -14.97
N THR A 109 17.35 18.64 -15.71
CA THR A 109 16.36 17.89 -16.49
C THR A 109 16.27 16.46 -15.99
N GLU A 110 15.16 15.77 -16.26
CA GLU A 110 14.99 14.35 -15.93
C GLU A 110 16.15 13.51 -16.52
N GLU A 111 16.52 13.72 -17.78
CA GLU A 111 17.62 12.98 -18.42
C GLU A 111 18.98 13.31 -17.77
N GLY A 112 19.23 14.57 -17.42
CA GLY A 112 20.48 14.98 -16.77
C GLY A 112 20.65 14.32 -15.39
N ILE A 113 19.58 14.29 -14.60
CA ILE A 113 19.55 13.62 -13.30
C ILE A 113 19.77 12.10 -13.48
N LEU A 114 19.09 11.48 -14.45
CA LEU A 114 19.27 10.05 -14.73
C LEU A 114 20.70 9.72 -15.17
N GLU A 115 21.32 10.56 -15.99
CA GLU A 115 22.70 10.37 -16.42
C GLU A 115 23.69 10.52 -15.26
N SER A 116 23.47 11.50 -14.37
CA SER A 116 24.23 11.63 -13.14
C SER A 116 24.12 10.37 -12.26
N LEU A 117 22.92 9.82 -12.08
CA LEU A 117 22.71 8.57 -11.35
C LEU A 117 23.36 7.35 -12.01
N ARG A 118 23.34 7.26 -13.35
CA ARG A 118 24.03 6.18 -14.08
C ARG A 118 25.54 6.23 -13.86
N ARG A 119 26.13 7.43 -13.80
CA ARG A 119 27.57 7.61 -13.49
C ARG A 119 27.94 7.14 -12.08
N LEU A 120 27.07 7.31 -11.09
CA LEU A 120 27.31 6.83 -9.71
C LEU A 120 27.31 5.30 -9.57
N LYS A 121 26.70 4.60 -10.52
CA LYS A 121 26.62 3.13 -10.52
C LYS A 121 27.83 2.46 -11.21
N GLY A 122 28.57 3.21 -12.02
CA GLY A 122 29.77 2.74 -12.74
C GLY A 122 31.01 2.80 -11.88
#